data_AF-A0A7I9V6H9-F1
#
_entry.id   AF-A0A7I9V6H9-F1
#
_cell.length_a   1.000
_cell.length_b   1.000
_cell.length_c   1.000
_cell.angle_alpha   90.00
_cell.angle_beta   90.00
_cell.angle_gamma   90.00
#
_symmetry.space_group_name_H-M   'P 1'
#
loop_
_entity.id
_entity.type
_entity.pdbx_description
1 polymer ?
#
loop_
_entity_poly.entity_id
_entity_poly.type
_entity_poly.pdbx_seq_one_letter_code
_entity_poly.pdbx_strand_id
1 'polypeptide(L)'
;MSVFGITPGQVAQIAADWKTCGASIADVRVTPPPGGSTSRVVAACVEFCAQARRTATTEADRLTGLGDALSRFDALTSESDRASASALGVASAKGPR
;
A
#
# COMPACT_ATOMS: atom_id res chain seq x y z
N MET A 1 -15.16 12.93 18.47
CA MET A 1 -15.18 11.45 18.38
C MET A 1 -15.45 11.10 16.93
N SER A 2 -14.54 10.39 16.25
CA SER A 2 -14.77 9.89 14.88
C SER A 2 -15.83 8.78 14.94
N VAL A 3 -16.94 8.95 14.19
CA VAL A 3 -18.05 7.98 14.10
C VAL A 3 -17.68 6.76 13.24
N PHE A 4 -16.54 6.79 12.54
CA PHE A 4 -16.13 5.78 11.56
C PHE A 4 -15.23 4.66 12.11
N GLY A 5 -14.97 4.60 13.42
CA GLY A 5 -14.17 3.54 14.04
C GLY A 5 -12.68 3.51 13.67
N ILE A 6 -12.27 4.31 12.70
CA ILE A 6 -10.88 4.50 12.25
C ILE A 6 -10.59 6.01 12.21
N THR A 7 -9.41 6.38 12.70
CA THR A 7 -8.89 7.75 12.67
C THR A 7 -7.97 7.96 11.46
N PRO A 8 -7.80 9.20 10.96
CA PRO A 8 -6.83 9.50 9.90
C PRO A 8 -5.42 9.00 10.21
N GLY A 9 -4.98 9.13 11.47
CA GLY A 9 -3.68 8.58 11.92
C GLY A 9 -3.57 7.06 11.77
N GLN A 10 -4.65 6.32 12.01
CA GLN A 10 -4.68 4.87 11.77
C GLN A 10 -4.66 4.54 10.27
N VAL A 11 -5.33 5.33 9.43
CA VAL A 11 -5.27 5.18 7.96
C VAL A 11 -3.84 5.38 7.45
N ALA A 12 -3.17 6.42 7.92
CA ALA A 12 -1.77 6.70 7.58
C ALA A 12 -0.84 5.56 8.02
N GLN A 13 -1.05 4.99 9.22
CA GLN A 13 -0.28 3.86 9.70
C GLN A 13 -0.48 2.61 8.83
N ILE A 14 -1.73 2.26 8.50
CA ILE A 14 -2.04 1.11 7.64
C ILE A 14 -1.36 1.27 6.26
N ALA A 15 -1.43 2.47 5.69
CA ALA A 15 -0.78 2.76 4.42
C ALA A 15 0.75 2.58 4.49
N ALA A 16 1.38 3.04 5.57
CA ALA A 16 2.82 2.89 5.79
C ALA A 16 3.22 1.41 5.99
N ASP A 17 2.42 0.66 6.74
CA ASP A 17 2.65 -0.77 6.99
C ASP A 17 2.58 -1.57 5.69
N TRP A 18 1.58 -1.30 4.84
CA TRP A 18 1.46 -1.96 3.54
C TRP A 18 2.64 -1.68 2.62
N LYS A 19 3.11 -0.43 2.53
CA LYS A 19 4.31 -0.09 1.75
C LYS A 19 5.56 -0.77 2.30
N THR A 20 5.70 -0.82 3.63
CA THR A 20 6.83 -1.48 4.29
C THR A 20 6.84 -2.99 4.03
N CYS A 21 5.69 -3.64 4.12
CA CYS A 21 5.53 -5.05 3.78
C CYS A 21 5.81 -5.31 2.30
N GLY A 22 5.30 -4.46 1.40
CA GLY A 22 5.58 -4.53 -0.03
C GLY A 22 7.08 -4.45 -0.34
N ALA A 23 7.78 -3.48 0.24
CA ALA A 23 9.22 -3.34 0.12
C ALA A 23 9.98 -4.56 0.68
N SER A 24 9.53 -5.09 1.81
CA SER A 24 10.14 -6.28 2.43
C SER A 24 9.99 -7.53 1.55
N ILE A 25 8.84 -7.71 0.90
CA ILE A 25 8.62 -8.82 -0.05
C ILE A 25 9.45 -8.62 -1.31
N ALA A 26 9.55 -7.39 -1.82
CA ALA A 26 10.35 -7.08 -3.00
C ALA A 26 11.84 -7.40 -2.83
N ASP A 27 12.36 -7.31 -1.60
CA ASP A 27 13.75 -7.64 -1.29
C ASP A 27 14.01 -9.15 -1.13
N VAL A 28 12.97 -9.98 -1.10
CA VAL A 28 13.13 -11.44 -1.03
C VAL A 28 13.75 -11.97 -2.33
N ARG A 29 15.02 -12.35 -2.26
CA ARG A 29 15.77 -12.95 -3.37
C ARG A 29 15.68 -14.47 -3.34
N VAL A 30 14.88 -15.03 -4.24
CA VAL A 30 14.86 -16.47 -4.51
C VAL A 30 15.83 -16.78 -5.65
N THR A 31 16.95 -17.42 -5.33
CA THR A 31 18.02 -17.72 -6.30
C THR A 31 18.17 -19.23 -6.44
N PRO A 32 18.17 -19.78 -7.67
CA PRO A 32 18.42 -21.19 -7.86
C PRO A 32 19.87 -21.56 -7.50
N PRO A 33 20.14 -22.80 -7.09
CA PRO A 33 21.49 -23.25 -6.78
C PRO A 33 22.39 -23.14 -8.01
N PRO A 34 23.68 -22.77 -7.84
CA PRO A 34 24.64 -22.76 -8.94
C PRO A 34 24.86 -24.19 -9.45
N GLY A 35 24.52 -24.47 -10.71
CA GLY A 35 24.66 -25.79 -11.30
C GLY A 35 24.38 -25.81 -12.80
N GLY A 36 25.01 -26.73 -13.52
CA GLY A 36 24.85 -26.89 -14.97
C GLY A 36 23.43 -27.34 -15.36
N SER A 37 22.94 -26.83 -16.49
CA SER A 37 21.57 -26.97 -17.01
C SER A 37 21.15 -28.38 -17.43
N THR A 38 21.94 -29.42 -17.10
CA THR A 38 21.71 -30.80 -17.57
C THR A 38 20.87 -31.65 -16.61
N SER A 39 20.68 -31.22 -15.36
CA SER A 39 19.83 -31.91 -14.39
C SER A 39 18.38 -31.42 -14.43
N ARG A 40 17.42 -32.35 -14.57
CA ARG A 40 15.98 -32.04 -14.48
C ARG A 40 15.59 -31.38 -13.15
N VAL A 41 16.28 -31.73 -12.06
CA VAL A 41 16.05 -31.14 -10.74
C VAL A 41 16.51 -29.68 -10.71
N VAL A 42 17.63 -29.37 -11.35
CA VAL A 42 18.13 -27.99 -11.49
C VAL A 42 17.16 -27.16 -12.34
N ALA A 43 16.67 -27.70 -13.46
CA ALA A 43 15.68 -27.03 -14.30
C ALA A 43 14.39 -26.72 -13.53
N ALA A 44 13.83 -27.70 -12.82
CA ALA A 44 12.64 -27.51 -11.98
C ALA A 44 12.86 -26.46 -10.88
N CYS A 45 14.04 -26.44 -10.26
CA CYS A 45 14.39 -25.44 -9.27
C CYS A 45 14.48 -24.02 -9.86
N VAL A 46 15.06 -23.88 -11.07
CA VAL A 46 15.11 -22.59 -11.79
C VAL A 46 13.70 -22.09 -12.12
N GLU A 47 12.82 -22.96 -12.61
CA GLU A 47 11.43 -22.61 -12.90
C GLU A 47 10.67 -22.19 -11.64
N PHE A 48 10.83 -22.94 -10.55
CA PHE A 48 10.28 -22.59 -9.25
C PHE A 48 10.75 -21.21 -8.78
N CYS A 49 12.06 -20.95 -8.81
CA CYS A 49 12.62 -19.66 -8.39
C CYS A 49 12.10 -18.51 -9.26
N ALA A 50 11.98 -18.74 -10.57
CA ALA A 50 11.42 -17.74 -11.49
C ALA A 50 9.94 -17.44 -11.19
N GLN A 51 9.14 -18.47 -10.92
CA GLN A 51 7.74 -18.29 -10.55
C GLN A 51 7.58 -17.63 -9.18
N ALA A 52 8.35 -18.06 -8.18
CA ALA A 52 8.34 -17.48 -6.85
C ALA A 52 8.68 -15.98 -6.89
N ARG A 53 9.69 -15.60 -7.68
CA ARG A 53 10.05 -14.18 -7.89
C ARG A 53 8.91 -13.38 -8.52
N ARG A 54 8.27 -13.90 -9.59
CA ARG A 54 7.13 -13.23 -10.23
C ARG A 54 5.98 -13.00 -9.26
N THR A 55 5.64 -14.03 -8.47
CA THR A 55 4.58 -13.92 -7.46
C THR A 55 4.95 -12.91 -6.39
N ALA A 56 6.17 -12.95 -5.85
CA ALA A 56 6.64 -12.00 -4.84
C ALA A 56 6.59 -10.56 -5.35
N THR A 57 7.09 -10.29 -6.56
CA THR A 57 6.99 -8.95 -7.18
C THR A 57 5.54 -8.50 -7.32
N THR A 58 4.65 -9.37 -7.80
CA THR A 58 3.23 -9.03 -7.98
C THR A 58 2.56 -8.64 -6.66
N GLU A 59 2.82 -9.39 -5.58
CA GLU A 59 2.25 -9.07 -4.27
C GLU A 59 2.89 -7.83 -3.64
N ALA A 60 4.19 -7.63 -3.83
CA ALA A 60 4.89 -6.42 -3.39
C ALA A 60 4.31 -5.16 -4.04
N ASP A 61 4.08 -5.20 -5.36
CA ASP A 61 3.49 -4.10 -6.13
C ASP A 61 2.05 -3.82 -5.68
N ARG A 62 1.26 -4.87 -5.41
CA ARG A 62 -0.11 -4.72 -4.88
C ARG A 62 -0.14 -4.04 -3.52
N LEU A 63 0.70 -4.48 -2.58
CA LEU A 63 0.74 -3.88 -1.24
C LEU A 63 1.17 -2.40 -1.30
N THR A 64 2.19 -2.11 -2.11
CA THR A 64 2.66 -0.73 -2.33
C THR A 64 1.55 0.13 -2.93
N GLY A 65 0.90 -0.36 -4.00
CA GLY A 65 -0.19 0.34 -4.67
C GLY A 65 -1.41 0.57 -3.79
N LEU A 66 -1.79 -0.40 -2.95
CA LEU A 66 -2.84 -0.24 -1.95
C LEU A 66 -2.48 0.83 -0.90
N GLY A 67 -1.24 0.85 -0.43
CA GLY A 67 -0.75 1.86 0.49
C GLY A 67 -0.78 3.27 -0.12
N ASP A 68 -0.42 3.41 -1.39
CA ASP A 68 -0.48 4.68 -2.12
C ASP A 68 -1.92 5.15 -2.34
N ALA A 69 -2.81 4.24 -2.75
CA ALA A 69 -4.23 4.55 -2.92
C ALA A 69 -4.85 5.03 -1.60
N LEU A 70 -4.52 4.37 -0.49
CA LEU A 70 -5.02 4.73 0.84
C LEU A 70 -4.47 6.09 1.31
N SER A 71 -3.18 6.35 1.08
CA SER A 71 -2.56 7.64 1.37
C SER A 71 -3.22 8.78 0.58
N ARG A 72 -3.53 8.54 -0.71
CA ARG A 72 -4.22 9.51 -1.56
C ARG A 72 -5.65 9.76 -1.09
N PHE A 73 -6.37 8.71 -0.71
CA PHE A 73 -7.72 8.82 -0.18
C PHE A 73 -7.76 9.68 1.10
N ASP A 74 -6.84 9.43 2.04
CA ASP A 74 -6.74 10.20 3.29
C ASP A 74 -6.45 11.69 3.04
N ALA A 75 -5.54 11.98 2.11
CA ALA A 75 -5.20 13.35 1.72
C ALA A 75 -6.40 14.09 1.10
N LEU A 76 -7.15 13.44 0.19
CA LEU A 76 -8.34 14.02 -0.43
C LEU A 76 -9.47 14.24 0.58
N THR A 77 -9.65 13.30 1.50
CA THR A 77 -10.66 13.41 2.57
C THR A 77 -10.33 14.56 3.51
N SER A 78 -9.07 14.67 3.94
CA SER A 78 -8.60 15.77 4.79
C SER A 78 -8.77 17.14 4.14
N GLU A 79 -8.53 17.24 2.82
CA GLU A 79 -8.78 18.48 2.07
C GLU A 79 -10.27 18.82 2.00
N SER A 80 -11.11 17.83 1.71
CA SER A 80 -12.57 17.97 1.68
C SER A 80 -13.14 18.42 3.04
N ASP A 81 -12.65 17.85 4.14
CA ASP A 81 -13.05 18.21 5.49
C ASP A 81 -12.65 19.65 5.82
N ARG A 82 -11.45 20.08 5.42
CA ARG A 82 -10.99 21.46 5.61
C ARG A 82 -11.83 22.47 4.82
N ALA A 83 -12.14 22.14 3.56
CA ALA A 83 -12.99 22.97 2.71
C ALA A 83 -14.40 23.11 3.29
N SER A 84 -14.98 22.00 3.75
CA SER A 84 -16.31 21.96 4.37
C SER A 84 -16.35 22.75 5.68
N ALA A 85 -15.35 22.58 6.56
CA ALA A 85 -15.24 23.34 7.80
C ALA A 85 -15.14 24.86 7.55
N SER A 86 -14.38 25.25 6.52
CA SER A 86 -14.25 26.66 6.12
C SER A 86 -15.58 27.23 5.63
N ALA A 87 -16.32 26.49 4.80
CA ALA A 87 -17.63 26.91 4.31
C ALA A 87 -18.66 27.06 5.44
N LEU A 88 -18.67 26.14 6.40
CA LEU A 88 -19.52 26.20 7.59
C LEU A 88 -19.17 27.37 8.50
N GLY A 89 -17.88 27.65 8.70
CA GLY A 89 -17.43 28.82 9.46
C GLY A 89 -17.91 30.13 8.85
N VAL A 90 -17.84 30.26 7.51
CA VAL A 90 -18.36 31.42 6.78
C VAL A 90 -19.89 31.53 6.89
N ALA A 91 -20.62 30.42 6.80
CA ALA A 91 -22.07 30.41 6.94
C ALA A 91 -22.52 30.79 8.37
N SER A 92 -21.82 30.29 9.39
CA SER A 92 -22.10 30.58 10.80
C SER A 92 -21.81 32.05 11.15
N ALA A 93 -20.77 32.65 10.58
CA ALA A 93 -20.45 34.07 10.75
C ALA A 93 -21.46 35.01 10.06
N LYS A 94 -22.22 34.52 9.09
CA LYS A 94 -23.28 35.26 8.36
C LYS A 94 -24.68 35.02 8.93
N GLY A 95 -24.80 34.76 10.24
CA GLY A 95 -26.06 34.39 10.92
C GLY A 95 -27.33 35.12 10.42
N PRO A 96 -28.50 34.46 10.51
CA PRO A 96 -29.72 34.90 9.83
C PRO A 96 -30.07 36.34 10.23
N ARG A 97 -30.20 37.21 9.24
CA ARG A 97 -30.80 38.54 9.39
C ARG A 97 -32.29 38.41 9.68
#